data_AF-A0A957JZG6-F1
#
_entry.id   AF-A0A957JZG6-F1
#
_cell.length_a   1.000
_cell.length_b   1.000
_cell.length_c   1.000
_cell.angle_alpha   90.00
_cell.angle_beta   90.00
_cell.angle_gamma   90.00
#
_symmetry.space_group_name_H-M   'P 1'
#
loop_
_entity.id
_entity.type
_entity.pdbx_description
1 polymer ?
#
loop_
_entity_poly.entity_id
_entity_poly.type
_entity_poly.pdbx_seq_one_letter_code
_entity_poly.pdbx_strand_id
1 'polypeptide(L)'
;AGLAEFDLVSCLAVLQHIPGAAHRHALLGEMVAHLKPGGRLILSSWQFLDSARQGRKIRPWTEAGLAANDVEPGDYLLSWQRGTTALRYVAFLDEGSLRMEADRLGCTILTAFRADGREGDLNLYMVWQK
;
A
#
# COMPACT_ATOMS: atom_id res chain seq x y z
N ALA A 1 24.90 -12.26 1.81
CA ALA A 1 24.06 -13.29 2.45
C ALA A 1 22.61 -12.86 2.25
N GLY A 2 21.83 -13.62 1.47
CA GLY A 2 20.41 -13.30 1.25
C GLY A 2 19.60 -13.52 2.53
N LEU A 3 18.45 -12.87 2.63
CA LEU A 3 17.50 -13.16 3.70
C LEU A 3 17.06 -14.64 3.58
N ALA A 4 16.71 -15.27 4.70
CA ALA A 4 16.14 -16.62 4.69
C ALA A 4 14.73 -16.63 4.06
N GLU A 5 14.19 -17.82 3.77
CA GLU A 5 12.79 -17.97 3.39
C GLU A 5 11.88 -18.08 4.62
N PHE A 6 10.67 -17.52 4.50
CA PHE A 6 9.68 -17.44 5.58
C PHE A 6 8.37 -18.13 5.20
N ASP A 7 7.68 -18.69 6.19
CA ASP A 7 6.31 -19.21 6.02
C ASP A 7 5.28 -18.07 5.92
N LEU A 8 5.61 -16.89 6.48
CA LEU A 8 4.76 -15.72 6.54
C LEU A 8 5.58 -14.42 6.46
N VAL A 9 5.14 -13.49 5.62
CA VAL A 9 5.62 -12.10 5.57
C VAL A 9 4.43 -11.17 5.75
N SER A 10 4.61 -10.06 6.47
CA SER A 10 3.59 -9.03 6.63
C SER A 10 4.10 -7.65 6.22
N CYS A 11 3.27 -6.91 5.49
CA CYS A 11 3.51 -5.55 5.05
C CYS A 11 2.24 -4.73 5.29
N LEU A 12 2.12 -4.21 6.51
CA LEU A 12 0.90 -3.59 7.01
C LEU A 12 1.04 -2.06 7.00
N ALA A 13 0.19 -1.37 6.23
CA ALA A 13 0.20 0.09 6.08
C ALA A 13 1.56 0.68 5.65
N VAL A 14 2.38 -0.11 4.94
CA VAL A 14 3.71 0.30 4.45
C VAL A 14 3.71 0.56 2.95
N LEU A 15 3.14 -0.34 2.15
CA LEU A 15 3.27 -0.33 0.68
C LEU A 15 2.81 0.99 0.04
N GLN A 16 1.74 1.58 0.54
CA GLN A 16 1.20 2.87 0.13
C GLN A 16 2.16 4.06 0.32
N HIS A 17 3.20 3.92 1.14
CA HIS A 17 4.20 4.97 1.40
C HIS A 17 5.45 4.82 0.53
N ILE A 18 5.50 3.81 -0.33
CA ILE A 18 6.60 3.60 -1.28
C ILE A 18 6.26 4.33 -2.59
N PRO A 19 6.98 5.41 -2.95
CA PRO A 19 6.70 6.17 -4.16
C PRO A 19 7.02 5.39 -5.42
N GLY A 20 6.16 5.49 -6.43
CA GLY A 20 6.33 4.85 -7.73
C GLY A 20 5.89 3.38 -7.79
N ALA A 21 5.09 3.05 -8.81
CA ALA A 21 4.56 1.70 -9.02
C ALA A 21 5.67 0.67 -9.20
N ALA A 22 6.76 1.05 -9.89
CA ALA A 22 7.91 0.17 -10.09
C ALA A 22 8.58 -0.22 -8.76
N HIS A 23 8.75 0.72 -7.82
CA HIS A 23 9.33 0.43 -6.51
C HIS A 23 8.40 -0.43 -5.65
N ARG A 24 7.08 -0.19 -5.71
CA ARG A 24 6.08 -1.04 -5.04
C ARG A 24 6.10 -2.47 -5.58
N HIS A 25 6.14 -2.63 -6.90
CA HIS A 25 6.25 -3.93 -7.56
C HIS A 25 7.53 -4.66 -7.16
N ALA A 26 8.68 -3.97 -7.19
CA ALA A 26 9.96 -4.54 -6.77
C ALA A 26 9.92 -5.02 -5.30
N LEU A 27 9.37 -4.19 -4.39
CA LEU A 27 9.24 -4.57 -2.98
C LEU A 27 8.32 -5.78 -2.78
N LEU A 28 7.18 -5.83 -3.48
CA LEU A 28 6.28 -6.99 -3.48
C LEU A 28 6.99 -8.25 -3.99
N GLY A 29 7.72 -8.12 -5.10
CA GLY A 29 8.53 -9.21 -5.67
C GLY A 29 9.57 -9.73 -4.70
N GLU A 30 10.29 -8.84 -4.01
CA GLU A 30 11.24 -9.23 -2.96
C GLU A 30 10.57 -9.98 -1.81
N MET A 31 9.41 -9.52 -1.34
CA MET A 31 8.65 -10.21 -0.28
C MET A 31 8.20 -11.61 -0.72
N VAL A 32 7.69 -11.74 -1.96
CA VAL A 32 7.26 -13.03 -2.53
C VAL A 32 8.46 -13.96 -2.78
N ALA A 33 9.60 -13.43 -3.24
CA ALA A 33 10.80 -14.23 -3.46
C ALA A 33 11.27 -14.93 -2.17
N HIS A 34 11.11 -14.27 -1.03
CA HIS A 34 11.48 -14.80 0.30
C HIS A 34 10.38 -15.60 1.00
N LEU A 35 9.26 -15.90 0.34
CA LEU A 35 8.30 -16.89 0.84
C LEU A 35 8.70 -18.30 0.42
N LYS A 36 8.55 -19.26 1.34
CA LYS A 36 8.55 -20.69 1.00
C LYS A 36 7.37 -21.03 0.06
N PRO A 37 7.42 -22.14 -0.69
CA PRO A 37 6.24 -22.64 -1.40
C PRO A 37 5.02 -22.78 -0.47
N GLY A 38 3.88 -22.20 -0.84
CA GLY A 38 2.68 -22.16 0.01
C GLY A 38 2.72 -21.14 1.15
N GLY A 39 3.83 -20.41 1.32
CA GLY A 39 3.98 -19.31 2.27
C GLY A 39 3.08 -18.12 1.92
N ARG A 40 2.82 -17.27 2.91
CA ARG A 40 1.79 -16.21 2.79
C ARG A 40 2.36 -14.81 2.94
N LEU A 41 1.87 -13.89 2.12
CA LEU A 41 2.07 -12.45 2.28
C LEU A 41 0.77 -11.81 2.77
N ILE A 42 0.82 -11.13 3.90
CA ILE A 42 -0.30 -10.33 4.43
C ILE A 42 -0.02 -8.87 4.13
N LEU A 43 -0.93 -8.23 3.39
CA LEU A 43 -0.87 -6.82 3.04
C LEU A 43 -1.98 -6.04 3.76
N SER A 44 -1.69 -4.79 4.11
CA SER A 44 -2.76 -3.81 4.31
C SER A 44 -2.47 -2.47 3.64
N SER A 45 -3.50 -1.87 3.04
CA SER A 45 -3.44 -0.57 2.38
C SER A 45 -4.61 0.34 2.77
N TRP A 46 -4.34 1.63 2.92
CA TRP A 46 -5.34 2.60 3.35
C TRP A 46 -6.35 2.91 2.25
N GLN A 47 -7.62 2.77 2.57
CA GLN A 47 -8.77 3.17 1.75
C GLN A 47 -9.20 4.61 2.08
N PHE A 48 -8.23 5.52 2.17
CA PHE A 48 -8.44 6.87 2.73
C PHE A 48 -9.34 7.77 1.89
N LEU A 49 -9.53 7.47 0.60
CA LEU A 49 -10.49 8.19 -0.26
C LEU A 49 -11.94 7.93 0.15
N ASP A 50 -12.22 6.78 0.76
CA ASP A 50 -13.56 6.43 1.24
C ASP A 50 -13.87 7.08 2.60
N SER A 51 -12.86 7.63 3.28
CA SER A 51 -13.02 8.31 4.56
C SER A 51 -13.07 9.82 4.40
N ALA A 52 -14.25 10.42 4.57
CA ALA A 52 -14.42 11.88 4.56
C ALA A 52 -13.46 12.62 5.52
N ARG A 53 -13.12 12.00 6.66
CA ARG A 53 -12.15 12.55 7.62
C ARG A 53 -10.73 12.54 7.08
N GLN A 54 -10.32 11.48 6.38
CA GLN A 54 -8.96 11.40 5.81
C GLN A 54 -8.85 12.22 4.53
N GLY A 55 -9.91 12.29 3.71
CA GLY A 55 -9.97 13.12 2.51
C GLY A 55 -9.66 14.60 2.77
N ARG A 56 -10.07 15.13 3.94
CA ARG A 56 -9.73 16.50 4.38
C ARG A 56 -8.22 16.76 4.53
N LYS A 57 -7.40 15.72 4.59
CA LYS A 57 -5.94 15.83 4.71
C LYS A 57 -5.24 15.91 3.37
N ILE A 58 -5.93 15.65 2.25
CA ILE A 58 -5.34 15.73 0.92
C ILE A 58 -4.92 17.18 0.65
N ARG A 59 -3.68 17.37 0.20
CA ARG A 59 -3.05 18.64 -0.12
C ARG A 59 -2.65 18.69 -1.59
N PRO A 60 -2.59 19.87 -2.20
CA PRO A 60 -2.04 20.02 -3.55
C PRO A 60 -0.53 19.76 -3.56
N TRP A 61 -0.03 19.15 -4.63
CA TRP A 61 1.39 18.85 -4.82
C TRP A 61 2.30 20.08 -4.81
N THR A 62 1.76 21.26 -5.14
CA THR A 62 2.47 22.53 -5.07
C THR A 62 2.98 22.87 -3.66
N GLU A 63 2.36 22.34 -2.60
CA GLU A 63 2.88 22.50 -1.22
C GLU A 63 4.18 21.72 -0.97
N ALA A 64 4.46 20.69 -1.78
CA ALA A 64 5.72 19.96 -1.77
C ALA A 64 6.68 20.43 -2.88
N GLY A 65 6.34 21.49 -3.63
CA GLY A 65 7.13 21.96 -4.77
C GLY A 65 7.09 21.03 -5.99
N LEU A 66 6.08 20.16 -6.10
CA LEU A 66 5.91 19.20 -7.20
C LEU A 66 4.75 19.60 -8.11
N ALA A 67 4.87 19.28 -9.39
CA ALA A 67 3.84 19.41 -10.40
C ALA A 67 3.12 18.08 -10.64
N ALA A 68 1.98 18.12 -11.33
CA ALA A 68 1.16 16.92 -11.58
C ALA A 68 1.87 15.86 -12.45
N ASN A 69 2.85 16.26 -13.26
CA ASN A 69 3.66 15.36 -14.08
C ASN A 69 4.85 14.74 -13.34
N ASP A 70 5.11 15.15 -12.09
CA ASP A 70 6.16 14.56 -11.24
C ASP A 70 5.65 13.33 -10.47
N VAL A 71 4.37 13.00 -10.57
CA VAL A 71 3.67 11.97 -9.77
C VAL A 71 2.81 11.06 -10.63
N GLU A 72 2.48 9.87 -10.11
CA GLU A 72 1.65 8.90 -10.82
C GLU A 72 0.15 9.08 -10.52
N PRO A 73 -0.75 8.65 -11.44
CA PRO A 73 -2.17 8.53 -11.12
C PRO A 73 -2.39 7.65 -9.88
N GLY A 74 -3.19 8.13 -8.93
CA GLY A 74 -3.41 7.46 -7.65
C GLY A 74 -2.44 7.88 -6.54
N ASP A 75 -1.47 8.76 -6.83
CA ASP A 75 -0.63 9.36 -5.81
C ASP A 75 -1.29 10.57 -5.15
N TYR A 76 -1.19 10.65 -3.83
CA TYR A 76 -1.72 11.74 -3.03
C TYR A 76 -0.68 12.28 -2.05
N LEU A 77 -0.77 13.59 -1.81
CA LEU A 77 -0.06 14.25 -0.73
C LEU A 77 -1.04 14.44 0.43
N LEU A 78 -0.74 13.87 1.59
CA LEU A 78 -1.56 14.05 2.79
C LEU A 78 -0.83 14.89 3.82
N SER A 79 -1.57 15.74 4.54
CA SER A 79 -1.07 16.39 5.74
C SER A 79 -0.99 15.41 6.91
N TRP A 80 0.01 15.62 7.74
CA TRP A 80 0.19 14.97 9.03
C TRP A 80 0.29 16.07 10.09
N GLN A 81 -0.58 16.01 11.09
CA GLN A 81 -0.66 16.99 12.17
C GLN A 81 -0.66 16.25 13.52
N ARG A 82 0.52 16.07 14.11
CA ARG A 82 0.72 15.57 15.47
C ARG A 82 1.94 16.24 16.10
N GLY A 83 1.75 17.41 16.70
CA GLY A 83 2.83 18.23 17.28
C GLY A 83 3.68 18.99 16.26
N THR A 84 3.70 18.54 15.01
CA THR A 84 4.25 19.26 13.86
C THR A 84 3.33 19.10 12.65
N THR A 85 3.39 20.05 11.72
CA THR A 85 2.75 19.97 10.41
C THR A 85 3.78 19.43 9.42
N ALA A 86 3.48 18.27 8.83
CA ALA A 86 4.29 17.65 7.79
C ALA A 86 3.42 17.21 6.62
N LEU A 87 4.06 16.97 5.49
CA LEU A 87 3.45 16.42 4.28
C LEU A 87 3.98 15.00 4.08
N ARG A 88 3.13 14.09 3.60
CA ARG A 88 3.52 12.71 3.30
C ARG A 88 2.90 12.23 2.00
N TYR A 89 3.70 11.50 1.24
CA TYR A 89 3.26 10.76 0.08
C TYR A 89 2.41 9.55 0.50
N VAL A 90 1.31 9.32 -0.21
CA VAL A 90 0.46 8.13 -0.09
C VAL A 90 -0.08 7.74 -1.46
N ALA A 91 0.25 6.54 -1.94
CA ALA A 91 -0.40 5.91 -3.08
C ALA A 91 -1.73 5.27 -2.63
N PHE A 92 -2.81 5.53 -3.35
CA PHE A 92 -4.07 4.81 -3.18
C PHE A 92 -3.98 3.46 -3.89
N LEU A 93 -4.05 2.38 -3.12
CA LEU A 93 -3.97 1.00 -3.60
C LEU A 93 -5.31 0.31 -3.31
N ASP A 94 -6.15 0.25 -4.33
CA ASP A 94 -7.42 -0.47 -4.30
C ASP A 94 -7.22 -1.99 -4.45
N GLU A 95 -8.31 -2.74 -4.31
CA GLU A 95 -8.27 -4.20 -4.45
C GLU A 95 -7.89 -4.64 -5.86
N GLY A 96 -8.31 -3.90 -6.90
CA GLY A 96 -8.01 -4.22 -8.29
C GLY A 96 -6.52 -4.13 -8.61
N SER A 97 -5.87 -3.04 -8.22
CA SER A 97 -4.42 -2.84 -8.42
C SER A 97 -3.59 -3.89 -7.68
N LEU A 98 -3.96 -4.23 -6.44
CA LEU A 98 -3.28 -5.29 -5.67
C LEU A 98 -3.54 -6.68 -6.27
N ARG A 99 -4.74 -6.96 -6.80
CA ARG A 99 -5.01 -8.19 -7.56
C ARG A 99 -4.11 -8.35 -8.77
N MET A 100 -3.94 -7.29 -9.55
CA MET A 100 -3.04 -7.29 -10.70
C MET A 100 -1.57 -7.52 -10.33
N GLU A 101 -1.13 -7.05 -9.17
CA GLU A 101 0.22 -7.33 -8.67
C GLU A 101 0.37 -8.79 -8.23
N ALA A 102 -0.63 -9.36 -7.55
CA ALA A 102 -0.63 -10.77 -7.17
C ALA A 102 -0.53 -11.68 -8.41
N ASP A 103 -1.33 -11.40 -9.45
CA ASP A 103 -1.31 -12.14 -10.72
C ASP A 103 0.06 -12.04 -11.41
N ARG A 104 0.65 -10.83 -11.45
CA ARG A 104 1.98 -10.61 -12.03
C ARG A 104 3.10 -11.35 -11.30
N LEU A 105 2.95 -11.56 -10.00
CA LEU A 105 3.91 -12.28 -9.16
C LEU A 105 3.59 -13.78 -9.01
N GLY A 106 2.55 -14.27 -9.68
CA GLY A 106 2.14 -15.67 -9.64
C GLY A 106 1.54 -16.11 -8.30
N CYS A 107 1.04 -15.17 -7.49
CA CYS A 107 0.41 -15.47 -6.20
C CYS A 107 -1.10 -15.71 -6.33
N THR A 108 -1.62 -16.61 -5.50
CA THR A 108 -3.07 -16.80 -5.33
C THR A 108 -3.60 -15.95 -4.17
N ILE A 109 -4.73 -15.27 -4.36
CA ILE A 109 -5.39 -14.50 -3.29
C ILE A 109 -6.30 -15.42 -2.49
N LEU A 110 -5.99 -15.59 -1.20
CA LEU A 110 -6.77 -16.41 -0.28
C LEU A 110 -7.96 -15.64 0.31
N THR A 111 -7.78 -14.36 0.59
CA THR A 111 -8.86 -13.49 1.09
C THR A 111 -8.54 -12.02 0.84
N ALA A 112 -9.60 -11.21 0.73
CA ALA A 112 -9.57 -9.76 0.71
C ALA A 112 -10.75 -9.24 1.54
N PHE A 113 -10.51 -8.32 2.46
CA PHE A 113 -11.54 -7.73 3.30
C PHE A 113 -11.14 -6.34 3.77
N ARG A 114 -12.12 -5.53 4.17
CA ARG A 114 -11.88 -4.22 4.77
C ARG A 114 -12.11 -4.27 6.29
N ALA A 115 -11.29 -3.53 7.03
CA ALA A 115 -11.38 -3.42 8.48
C ALA A 115 -10.79 -2.07 8.98
N ASP A 116 -10.89 -1.84 10.30
CA ASP A 116 -10.37 -0.68 11.02
C ASP A 116 -10.99 0.68 10.69
N GLY A 117 -10.57 1.70 11.44
CA GLY A 117 -11.17 3.03 11.38
C GLY A 117 -12.45 3.11 12.20
N ARG A 118 -13.05 4.29 12.23
CA ARG A 118 -14.29 4.51 12.99
C ARG A 118 -15.49 3.86 12.29
N GLU A 119 -15.39 3.74 10.98
CA GLU A 119 -16.41 3.25 10.06
C GLU A 119 -16.21 1.76 9.72
N GLY A 120 -15.08 1.18 10.13
CA GLY A 120 -14.78 -0.26 9.99
C GLY A 120 -14.22 -0.67 8.64
N ASP A 121 -13.87 0.26 7.77
CA ASP A 121 -13.46 0.02 6.38
C ASP A 121 -12.21 0.80 5.93
N LEU A 122 -11.44 1.37 6.87
CA LEU A 122 -10.32 2.26 6.56
C LEU A 122 -9.13 1.55 5.91
N ASN A 123 -8.94 0.27 6.18
CA ASN A 123 -7.86 -0.53 5.62
C ASN A 123 -8.45 -1.66 4.77
N LEU A 124 -7.88 -1.86 3.57
CA LEU A 124 -8.01 -3.09 2.81
C LEU A 124 -6.91 -4.05 3.28
N TYR A 125 -7.29 -5.26 3.62
CA TYR A 125 -6.42 -6.37 3.93
C TYR A 125 -6.48 -7.41 2.82
N MET A 126 -5.34 -7.95 2.43
CA MET A 126 -5.27 -9.06 1.49
C MET A 126 -4.25 -10.10 1.96
N VAL A 127 -4.58 -11.37 1.76
CA VAL A 127 -3.66 -12.48 1.99
C VAL A 127 -3.36 -13.15 0.67
N TRP A 128 -2.10 -13.12 0.26
CA TRP A 128 -1.59 -13.80 -0.92
C TRP A 128 -0.84 -15.06 -0.50
N GLN A 129 -0.86 -16.07 -1.36
CA GLN A 129 -0.08 -17.30 -1.23
C GLN A 129 0.81 -17.45 -2.45
N LYS A 130 2.09 -17.76 -2.21
CA LYS A 130 3.07 -18.13 -3.26
C LYS A 130 2.83 -19.56 -3.74
#